data_AF-A0A2V5SCF4-F1
#
_entry.id   AF-A0A2V5SCF4-F1
#
_cell.length_a   1.000
_cell.length_b   1.000
_cell.length_c   1.000
_cell.angle_alpha   90.00
_cell.angle_beta   90.00
_cell.angle_gamma   90.00
#
_symmetry.space_group_name_H-M   'P 1'
#
loop_
_entity.id
_entity.type
_entity.pdbx_description
1 polymer ?
#
loop_
_entity_poly.entity_id
_entity_poly.type
_entity_poly.pdbx_seq_one_letter_code
_entity_poly.pdbx_strand_id
1 'polypeptide(L)'
;MKRIFGLETEYGITVREAEAVDVVAESIALVRSYTEHGAHMKWDYEHEDPHRDARGFRAKALRQDTDESAYYEVDKNRALSFVEIKSDLVLSNGARFYNDHAHPEYSTPECTT
;
A
#
# COMPACT_ATOMS: atom_id res chain seq x y z
N MET A 1 -4.28 16.53 -25.63
CA MET A 1 -4.08 15.09 -25.40
C MET A 1 -4.83 14.74 -24.12
N LYS A 2 -5.84 13.85 -24.14
CA LYS A 2 -6.50 13.38 -22.91
C LYS A 2 -5.75 12.12 -22.45
N ARG A 3 -4.88 12.25 -21.44
CA ARG A 3 -4.25 11.10 -20.78
C ARG A 3 -4.95 10.89 -19.44
N ILE A 4 -5.17 9.63 -19.10
CA ILE A 4 -5.55 9.23 -17.76
C ILE A 4 -4.26 9.12 -16.94
N PHE A 5 -4.24 9.69 -15.74
CA PHE A 5 -3.12 9.59 -14.82
C PHE A 5 -3.59 9.67 -13.37
N GLY A 6 -2.74 9.20 -12.47
CA GLY A 6 -2.89 9.36 -11.02
C GLY A 6 -1.52 9.61 -10.39
N LEU A 7 -1.51 9.87 -9.10
CA LEU A 7 -0.30 10.05 -8.30
C LEU A 7 -0.33 9.12 -7.11
N GLU A 8 0.80 8.52 -6.83
CA GLU A 8 1.08 7.73 -5.62
C GLU A 8 1.99 8.59 -4.73
N THR A 9 1.72 8.63 -3.44
CA THR A 9 2.50 9.43 -2.49
C THR A 9 2.66 8.68 -1.18
N GLU A 10 3.85 8.14 -0.98
CA GLU A 10 4.31 7.60 0.30
C GLU A 10 4.67 8.74 1.24
N TYR A 11 4.12 8.71 2.45
CA TYR A 11 4.43 9.71 3.47
C TYR A 11 5.47 9.17 4.44
N GLY A 12 6.48 10.00 4.76
CA GLY A 12 7.36 9.74 5.88
C GLY A 12 6.58 9.82 7.19
N ILE A 13 6.71 8.80 8.04
CA ILE A 13 6.06 8.74 9.36
C ILE A 13 7.09 8.71 10.47
N THR A 14 6.83 9.45 11.55
CA THR A 14 7.65 9.44 12.77
C THR A 14 6.74 9.58 13.99
N VAL A 15 7.14 8.99 15.11
CA VAL A 15 6.46 9.13 16.40
C VAL A 15 7.32 10.00 17.31
N ARG A 16 6.71 11.05 17.87
CA ARG A 16 7.42 11.95 18.79
C ARG A 16 7.80 11.21 20.06
N GLU A 17 9.00 11.50 20.57
CA GLU A 17 9.47 11.01 21.88
C GLU A 17 9.59 9.48 21.99
N ALA A 18 9.56 8.75 20.87
CA ALA A 18 9.77 7.30 20.84
C ALA A 18 11.26 6.98 20.67
N GLU A 19 11.81 6.16 21.57
CA GLU A 19 13.19 5.65 21.45
C GLU A 19 13.35 4.59 20.35
N ALA A 20 12.28 3.83 20.09
CA ALA A 20 12.18 2.86 19.01
C ALA A 20 10.75 2.86 18.46
N VAL A 21 10.61 2.69 17.14
CA VAL A 21 9.33 2.74 16.44
C VAL A 21 9.23 1.55 15.48
N ASP A 22 8.15 0.78 15.59
CA ASP A 22 7.74 -0.15 14.52
C ASP A 22 6.94 0.64 13.49
N VAL A 23 7.64 1.22 12.50
CA VAL A 23 7.04 2.11 11.50
C VAL A 23 5.92 1.46 10.69
N VAL A 24 5.98 0.14 10.49
CA VAL A 24 4.94 -0.63 9.81
C VAL A 24 3.67 -0.66 10.68
N ALA A 25 3.81 -0.93 11.98
CA ALA A 25 2.67 -0.93 12.90
C ALA A 25 2.02 0.45 13.01
N GLU A 26 2.83 1.52 13.06
CA GLU A 26 2.33 2.89 13.08
C GLU A 26 1.60 3.27 11.79
N SER A 27 2.14 2.87 10.64
CA SER A 27 1.50 3.08 9.35
C SER A 27 0.16 2.33 9.26
N ILE A 28 0.12 1.06 9.64
CA ILE A 28 -1.12 0.26 9.73
C ILE A 28 -2.14 0.96 10.62
N ALA A 29 -1.75 1.41 11.81
CA ALA A 29 -2.64 2.08 12.75
C ALA A 29 -3.20 3.38 12.17
N LEU A 30 -2.34 4.20 11.54
CA LEU A 30 -2.76 5.44 10.91
C LEU A 30 -3.76 5.19 9.78
N VAL A 31 -3.47 4.25 8.88
CA VAL A 31 -4.36 3.91 7.76
C VAL A 31 -5.71 3.41 8.28
N ARG A 32 -5.70 2.47 9.23
CA ARG A 32 -6.94 1.88 9.78
C ARG A 32 -7.78 2.87 10.57
N SER A 33 -7.21 3.95 11.11
CA SER A 33 -7.99 5.01 11.76
C SER A 33 -9.03 5.64 10.82
N TYR A 34 -8.77 5.64 9.51
CA TYR A 34 -9.71 6.17 8.53
C TYR A 34 -10.98 5.30 8.37
N THR A 35 -10.99 4.06 8.88
CA THR A 35 -12.21 3.22 8.87
C THR A 35 -13.36 3.83 9.67
N GLU A 36 -13.06 4.69 10.66
CA GLU A 36 -14.05 5.48 11.41
C GLU A 36 -14.83 6.46 10.51
N HIS A 37 -14.30 6.76 9.32
CA HIS A 37 -14.88 7.66 8.33
C HIS A 37 -15.61 6.91 7.20
N GLY A 38 -15.89 5.61 7.39
CA GLY A 38 -16.76 4.82 6.50
C GLY A 38 -16.04 4.13 5.33
N ALA A 39 -14.70 4.16 5.29
CA ALA A 39 -13.94 3.32 4.37
C ALA A 39 -13.77 1.91 4.94
N HIS A 40 -13.80 0.89 4.08
CA HIS A 40 -13.66 -0.50 4.48
C HIS A 40 -12.47 -1.16 3.78
N MET A 41 -11.83 -2.09 4.48
CA MET A 41 -10.73 -2.89 3.95
C MET A 41 -11.24 -3.89 2.91
N LYS A 42 -11.36 -3.46 1.65
CA LYS A 42 -12.01 -4.21 0.56
C LYS A 42 -11.24 -4.11 -0.76
N TRP A 43 -9.95 -4.40 -0.72
CA TRP A 43 -9.15 -4.52 -1.94
C TRP A 43 -9.21 -5.94 -2.50
N ASP A 44 -9.40 -6.03 -3.81
CA ASP A 44 -9.38 -7.30 -4.53
C ASP A 44 -7.99 -7.50 -5.16
N TYR A 45 -7.28 -8.52 -4.68
CA TYR A 45 -5.95 -8.88 -5.13
C TYR A 45 -5.94 -9.93 -6.25
N GLU A 46 -7.08 -10.50 -6.66
CA GLU A 46 -7.13 -11.63 -7.60
C GLU A 46 -6.48 -11.33 -8.96
N HIS A 47 -6.46 -10.06 -9.36
CA HIS A 47 -5.95 -9.60 -10.65
C HIS A 47 -4.57 -8.91 -10.55
N GLU A 48 -3.98 -8.82 -9.36
CA GLU A 48 -2.67 -8.20 -9.14
C GLU A 48 -1.54 -9.19 -9.47
N ASP A 49 -0.70 -8.84 -10.45
CA ASP A 49 0.49 -9.61 -10.83
C ASP A 49 1.56 -8.63 -11.32
N PRO A 50 2.50 -8.20 -10.45
CA PRO A 50 3.55 -7.23 -10.80
C PRO A 50 4.41 -7.67 -11.98
N HIS A 51 4.54 -8.98 -12.22
CA HIS A 51 5.33 -9.51 -13.33
C HIS A 51 4.55 -9.49 -14.65
N ARG A 52 3.23 -9.24 -14.67
CA ARG A 52 2.45 -9.10 -15.91
C ARG A 52 2.45 -7.66 -16.41
N ASP A 53 3.32 -7.40 -17.38
CA ASP A 53 3.43 -6.10 -18.00
C ASP A 53 2.27 -5.83 -18.98
N ALA A 54 1.68 -4.64 -18.92
CA ALA A 54 0.60 -4.20 -19.81
C ALA A 54 0.97 -4.21 -21.31
N ARG A 55 2.27 -4.23 -21.66
CA ARG A 55 2.78 -4.36 -23.03
C ARG A 55 2.70 -5.79 -23.58
N GLY A 56 2.22 -6.76 -22.78
CA GLY A 56 1.91 -8.12 -23.23
C GLY A 56 3.01 -9.15 -23.00
N PHE A 57 3.92 -8.93 -22.05
CA PHE A 57 4.93 -9.91 -21.67
C PHE A 57 4.99 -10.12 -20.16
N ARG A 58 5.58 -11.23 -19.72
CA ARG A 58 5.87 -11.48 -18.31
C ARG A 58 7.32 -11.12 -17.99
N ALA A 59 7.53 -10.21 -17.05
CA ALA A 59 8.85 -9.92 -16.52
C ALA A 59 9.39 -11.15 -15.76
N LYS A 60 10.65 -11.52 -16.00
CA LYS A 60 11.26 -12.67 -15.31
C LYS A 60 11.70 -12.33 -13.88
N ALA A 61 12.05 -11.07 -13.65
CA ALA A 61 12.42 -10.53 -12.35
C ALA A 61 12.15 -9.02 -12.36
N LEU A 62 11.81 -8.48 -11.20
CA LEU A 62 11.72 -7.05 -10.93
C LEU A 62 12.84 -6.66 -9.97
N ARG A 63 13.20 -5.37 -9.97
CA ARG A 63 14.18 -4.87 -8.99
C ARG A 63 13.66 -4.98 -7.55
N GLN A 64 12.35 -4.87 -7.36
CA GLN A 64 11.71 -4.92 -6.05
C GLN A 64 11.56 -6.35 -5.49
N ASP A 65 11.73 -7.40 -6.30
CA ASP A 65 11.58 -8.80 -5.85
C ASP A 65 12.46 -9.12 -4.62
N THR A 66 13.66 -8.51 -4.53
CA THR A 66 14.58 -8.73 -3.42
C THR A 66 14.10 -8.07 -2.13
N ASP A 67 13.64 -6.82 -2.22
CA ASP A 67 13.16 -6.06 -1.07
C ASP A 67 11.85 -6.66 -0.55
N GLU A 68 10.91 -6.99 -1.45
CA GLU A 68 9.66 -7.69 -1.09
C GLU A 68 9.91 -9.03 -0.38
N SER A 69 10.88 -9.81 -0.86
CA SER A 69 11.24 -11.07 -0.21
C SER A 69 11.79 -10.85 1.21
N ALA A 70 12.61 -9.83 1.42
CA ALA A 70 13.15 -9.50 2.74
C ALA A 70 12.03 -9.05 3.70
N TYR A 71 11.12 -8.21 3.19
CA TYR A 71 9.95 -7.75 3.91
C TYR A 71 9.00 -8.88 4.30
N TYR A 72 8.70 -9.79 3.37
CA TYR A 72 7.89 -10.97 3.64
C TYR A 72 8.45 -11.82 4.79
N GLU A 73 9.77 -12.03 4.82
CA GLU A 73 10.43 -12.81 5.86
C GLU A 73 10.35 -12.17 7.26
N VAL A 74 10.26 -10.84 7.33
CA VAL A 74 10.00 -10.10 8.57
C VAL A 74 8.52 -10.20 8.94
N ASP A 75 7.63 -9.90 8.00
CA ASP A 75 6.20 -9.76 8.21
C ASP A 75 5.48 -11.08 8.49
N LYS A 76 6.00 -12.22 8.02
CA LYS A 76 5.42 -13.54 8.35
C LYS A 76 5.39 -13.88 9.84
N ASN A 77 6.16 -13.15 10.66
CA ASN A 77 6.16 -13.30 12.12
C ASN A 77 5.14 -12.38 12.80
N ARG A 78 4.49 -11.46 12.07
CA ARG A 78 3.42 -10.63 12.61
C ARG A 78 2.15 -11.47 12.78
N ALA A 79 1.30 -11.07 13.74
CA ALA A 79 0.01 -11.72 13.97
C ALA A 79 -1.06 -11.36 12.92
N LEU A 80 -0.75 -10.43 12.01
CA LEU A 80 -1.65 -9.93 10.98
C LEU A 80 -1.44 -10.68 9.67
N SER A 81 -2.52 -10.96 8.96
CA SER A 81 -2.45 -11.46 7.58
C SER A 81 -1.91 -10.40 6.61
N PHE A 82 -1.49 -10.81 5.42
CA PHE A 82 -1.04 -9.89 4.36
C PHE A 82 -2.04 -8.76 4.08
N VAL A 83 -3.33 -9.09 3.99
CA VAL A 83 -4.41 -8.11 3.76
C VAL A 83 -4.55 -7.14 4.93
N GLU A 84 -4.39 -7.63 6.16
CA GLU A 84 -4.42 -6.77 7.35
C GLU A 84 -3.19 -5.87 7.46
N ILE A 85 -2.02 -6.34 7.01
CA ILE A 85 -0.79 -5.53 6.95
C ILE A 85 -0.91 -4.43 5.91
N LYS A 86 -1.44 -4.72 4.71
CA LYS A 86 -1.63 -3.70 3.66
C LYS A 86 -2.73 -2.71 3.99
N SER A 87 -3.76 -3.10 4.75
CA SER A 87 -4.78 -2.17 5.27
C SER A 87 -5.48 -1.34 4.18
N ASP A 88 -5.72 -1.91 3.00
CA ASP A 88 -6.20 -1.17 1.84
C ASP A 88 -7.62 -0.62 1.96
N LEU A 89 -7.73 0.70 1.95
CA LEU A 89 -8.99 1.41 1.94
C LEU A 89 -9.24 2.04 0.57
N VAL A 90 -10.38 1.70 -0.04
CA VAL A 90 -10.93 2.48 -1.16
C VAL A 90 -11.78 3.60 -0.58
N LEU A 91 -11.41 4.84 -0.89
CA LEU A 91 -12.04 6.03 -0.36
C LEU A 91 -13.23 6.47 -1.23
N SER A 92 -14.13 7.27 -0.66
CA SER A 92 -15.34 7.76 -1.36
C SER A 92 -15.06 8.67 -2.55
N ASN A 93 -13.86 9.23 -2.64
CA ASN A 93 -13.39 10.01 -3.79
C ASN A 93 -12.72 9.14 -4.88
N GLY A 94 -12.68 7.81 -4.71
CA GLY A 94 -12.04 6.87 -5.63
C GLY A 94 -10.54 6.66 -5.39
N ALA A 95 -9.94 7.32 -4.39
CA ALA A 95 -8.53 7.09 -4.02
C ALA A 95 -8.33 5.76 -3.30
N ARG A 96 -7.08 5.28 -3.30
CA ARG A 96 -6.60 4.22 -2.41
C ARG A 96 -5.81 4.86 -1.26
N PHE A 97 -6.08 4.44 -0.03
CA PHE A 97 -5.27 4.78 1.13
C PHE A 97 -4.89 3.50 1.86
N TYR A 98 -3.59 3.22 1.94
CA TYR A 98 -3.09 1.91 2.33
C TYR A 98 -1.72 2.01 3.00
N ASN A 99 -1.30 0.92 3.63
CA ASN A 99 0.05 0.78 4.14
C ASN A 99 0.93 0.16 3.06
N ASP A 100 1.85 0.94 2.49
CA ASP A 100 2.93 0.40 1.69
C ASP A 100 4.16 0.14 2.55
N HIS A 101 4.16 -1.04 3.15
CA HIS A 101 5.16 -1.52 4.10
C HIS A 101 5.38 -0.58 5.29
N ALA A 102 6.32 0.37 5.18
CA ALA A 102 6.72 1.28 6.25
C ALA A 102 6.04 2.66 6.14
N HIS A 103 5.26 2.87 5.08
CA HIS A 103 4.72 4.16 4.73
C HIS A 103 3.20 4.13 4.58
N PRO A 104 2.47 5.08 5.19
CA PRO A 104 1.10 5.33 4.80
C PRO A 104 1.13 5.99 3.42
N GLU A 105 0.46 5.36 2.46
CA GLU A 105 0.44 5.80 1.09
C GLU A 105 -0.98 6.20 0.65
N TYR A 106 -1.06 7.34 -0.04
CA TYR A 106 -2.26 7.77 -0.73
C TYR A 106 -2.04 7.77 -2.24
N SER A 107 -2.88 7.02 -2.95
CA SER A 107 -2.94 7.02 -4.41
C SER A 107 -4.21 7.72 -4.87
N THR A 108 -4.09 8.78 -5.67
CA THR A 108 -5.26 9.53 -6.20
C THR A 108 -6.15 8.62 -7.05
N PRO A 109 -7.46 8.94 -7.20
CA PRO A 109 -8.24 8.35 -8.29
C PRO A 109 -7.62 8.69 -9.66
N GLU A 110 -8.03 7.96 -10.67
CA GLU A 110 -7.67 8.27 -12.06
C GLU A 110 -8.31 9.58 -12.52
N CYS A 111 -7.46 10.50 -12.97
CA CYS A 111 -7.83 11.85 -13.39
C CYS A 111 -7.53 12.08 -14.88
N THR A 112 -8.17 13.10 -15.46
CA THR A 112 -7.96 13.50 -16.88
C THR A 112 -7.22 14.83 -17.04
N THR A 113 -7.03 15.58 -15.95
CA THR A 113 -6.45 16.94 -15.90
C THR A 113 -5.83 17.21 -14.54
#